data_AF-A0A955BH21-F1
#
_entry.id   AF-A0A955BH21-F1
#
_cell.length_a   1.000
_cell.length_b   1.000
_cell.length_c   1.000
_cell.angle_alpha   90.00
_cell.angle_beta   90.00
_cell.angle_gamma   90.00
#
_symmetry.space_group_name_H-M   'P 1'
#
loop_
_entity.id
_entity.type
_entity.pdbx_description
1 polymer ?
#
loop_
_entity_poly.entity_id
_entity_poly.type
_entity_poly.pdbx_seq_one_letter_code
_entity_poly.pdbx_strand_id
1 'polypeptide(L)'
;FNLLGFEAHASIENPAQALLPTGWLQVFRFEWLGALDDSLKYLPLVIPFALATVVGGIDCTESAAAVGDEFDTNRVVAVEAFATLIAALCGGVIQTTPYIGHPAYKAMGGRAAYTLATALFVGTAGVFGYFGYLYLLIPKATVFPILIFIGLEITAQSFHATAKRHYAAVALACVPALAALAMIFLDNVQGQYAGQVAVLNQRIAAVKAEVDSQATAASEVGGDSSASELARLTGELEQQGQLLESMAGNPATGTVGEPLGPLGKDMQTLRMLAGGFIVTSLLWASALAAIIDRRLKLAGGYFLLAAVCSLFGIIHSPLPGSPLVNPFALPENLPNNAAGQTPLYMAAAYLTIAVLLAAWGWWGGRTGQLVPITSDGEFHSADTGEESP
;
A
#
# COMPACT_ATOMS: atom_id res chain seq x y z
N PHE A 1 -19.63 -6.99 0.65
CA PHE A 1 -18.48 -6.50 -0.12
C PHE A 1 -17.38 -6.07 0.85
N ASN A 2 -16.40 -6.94 1.08
CA ASN A 2 -15.29 -6.69 1.99
C ASN A 2 -14.11 -6.10 1.20
N LEU A 3 -14.31 -4.90 0.65
CA LEU A 3 -13.36 -4.24 -0.26
C LEU A 3 -12.03 -3.83 0.41
N LEU A 4 -11.97 -3.84 1.73
CA LEU A 4 -10.85 -3.31 2.54
C LEU A 4 -10.25 -4.36 3.48
N GLY A 5 -10.59 -5.64 3.32
CA GLY A 5 -10.06 -6.71 4.17
C GLY A 5 -10.46 -6.63 5.65
N PHE A 6 -11.45 -5.81 6.02
CA PHE A 6 -12.05 -5.87 7.33
C PHE A 6 -12.87 -7.15 7.40
N GLU A 7 -12.29 -8.22 7.95
CA GLU A 7 -13.12 -9.27 8.57
C GLU A 7 -14.22 -8.58 9.35
N ALA A 8 -15.43 -9.13 9.29
CA ALA A 8 -16.50 -8.67 10.14
C ALA A 8 -16.01 -8.83 11.58
N HIS A 9 -15.40 -7.77 12.15
CA HIS A 9 -15.26 -7.63 13.59
C HIS A 9 -16.60 -8.01 14.11
N ALA A 10 -16.63 -9.08 14.93
CA ALA A 10 -17.81 -9.61 15.58
C ALA A 10 -18.67 -8.38 15.88
N SER A 11 -19.79 -8.24 15.15
CA SER A 11 -20.72 -7.15 15.41
C SER A 11 -20.89 -7.18 16.91
N ILE A 12 -20.58 -6.07 17.60
CA ILE A 12 -20.67 -6.05 19.05
C ILE A 12 -22.11 -6.47 19.37
N GLU A 13 -22.31 -7.75 19.68
CA GLU A 13 -23.66 -8.33 19.76
C GLU A 13 -24.39 -7.70 20.93
N ASN A 14 -23.62 -7.22 21.91
CA ASN A 14 -24.08 -6.41 23.01
C ASN A 14 -23.15 -5.18 23.23
N PRO A 15 -23.57 -3.95 22.85
CA PRO A 15 -22.76 -2.73 22.99
C PRO A 15 -22.36 -2.42 24.44
N ALA A 16 -23.08 -2.96 25.42
CA ALA A 16 -22.74 -2.79 26.83
C ALA A 16 -21.40 -3.44 27.20
N GLN A 17 -20.97 -4.47 26.47
CA GLN A 17 -19.67 -5.13 26.69
C GLN A 17 -18.49 -4.24 26.26
N ALA A 18 -18.74 -3.24 25.40
CA ALA A 18 -17.71 -2.31 24.95
C ALA A 18 -17.51 -1.14 25.91
N LEU A 19 -18.39 -0.96 26.91
CA LEU A 19 -18.28 0.14 27.88
C LEU A 19 -17.08 -0.02 28.80
N LEU A 20 -16.43 1.10 29.10
CA LEU A 20 -15.26 1.18 29.98
C LEU A 20 -14.16 0.15 29.60
N PRO A 21 -13.66 0.18 28.35
CA PRO A 21 -12.65 -0.76 27.92
C PRO A 21 -11.40 -0.62 28.79
N THR A 22 -10.95 -1.73 29.40
CA THR A 22 -9.74 -1.75 30.24
C THR A 22 -8.51 -2.22 29.49
N GLY A 23 -8.65 -2.65 28.22
CA GLY A 23 -7.54 -3.19 27.42
C GLY A 23 -6.37 -2.21 27.27
N TRP A 24 -6.65 -0.92 27.08
CA TRP A 24 -5.60 0.10 26.96
C TRP A 24 -4.79 0.29 28.26
N LEU A 25 -5.33 -0.08 29.43
CA LEU A 25 -4.59 -0.04 30.70
C LEU A 25 -3.45 -1.06 30.76
N GLN A 26 -3.43 -2.06 29.88
CA GLN A 26 -2.35 -3.05 29.81
C GLN A 26 -1.00 -2.41 29.51
N VAL A 27 -0.97 -1.27 28.80
CA VAL A 27 0.27 -0.55 28.50
C VAL A 27 1.07 -0.18 29.76
N PHE A 28 0.37 0.10 30.87
CA PHE A 28 0.98 0.47 32.15
C PHE A 28 1.56 -0.71 32.93
N ARG A 29 1.41 -1.93 32.42
CA ARG A 29 2.14 -3.11 32.93
C ARG A 29 3.57 -3.18 32.40
N PHE A 30 3.91 -2.35 31.40
CA PHE A 30 5.22 -2.28 30.77
C PHE A 30 5.72 -3.61 30.16
N GLU A 31 4.83 -4.58 29.92
CA GLU A 31 5.15 -5.87 29.30
C GLU A 31 5.73 -5.71 27.89
N TRP A 32 5.36 -4.63 27.20
CA TRP A 32 5.88 -4.27 25.87
C TRP A 32 7.39 -3.99 25.86
N LEU A 33 8.00 -3.64 27.00
CA LEU A 33 9.47 -3.51 27.10
C LEU A 33 10.17 -4.86 26.82
N GLY A 34 9.56 -5.97 27.24
CA GLY A 34 10.06 -7.32 26.97
C GLY A 34 9.87 -7.79 25.53
N ALA A 35 9.03 -7.10 24.75
CA ALA A 35 8.72 -7.40 23.35
C ALA A 35 9.37 -6.40 22.36
N LEU A 36 10.28 -5.53 22.84
CA LEU A 36 10.98 -4.57 21.99
C LEU A 36 11.82 -5.27 20.91
N ASP A 37 12.48 -6.38 21.25
CA ASP A 37 13.28 -7.15 20.31
C ASP A 37 12.43 -7.74 19.16
N ASP A 38 11.19 -8.15 19.47
CA ASP A 38 10.24 -8.60 18.46
C ASP A 38 9.75 -7.45 17.59
N SER A 39 9.60 -6.26 18.16
CA SER A 39 9.16 -5.05 17.44
C SER A 39 10.16 -4.62 16.36
N LEU A 40 11.45 -4.90 16.53
CA LEU A 40 12.49 -4.61 15.53
C LEU A 40 12.25 -5.34 14.20
N LYS A 41 11.63 -6.52 14.24
CA LYS A 41 11.28 -7.31 13.06
C LYS A 41 10.23 -6.60 12.18
N TYR A 42 9.47 -5.67 12.77
CA TYR A 42 8.43 -4.90 12.09
C TYR A 42 8.90 -3.51 11.65
N LEU A 43 10.13 -3.07 11.96
CA LEU A 43 10.67 -1.80 11.46
C LEU A 43 10.53 -1.63 9.94
N PRO A 44 10.77 -2.68 9.12
CA PRO A 44 10.54 -2.60 7.69
C PRO A 44 9.11 -2.24 7.28
N LEU A 45 8.11 -2.58 8.09
CA LEU A 45 6.70 -2.24 7.86
C LEU A 45 6.35 -0.88 8.46
N VAL A 46 6.85 -0.58 9.65
CA VAL A 46 6.52 0.64 10.41
C VAL A 46 7.15 1.88 9.79
N ILE A 47 8.39 1.81 9.30
CA ILE A 47 9.10 2.97 8.74
C ILE A 47 8.39 3.55 7.52
N PRO A 48 8.00 2.77 6.49
CA PRO A 48 7.23 3.29 5.36
C PRO A 48 5.89 3.89 5.79
N PHE A 49 5.20 3.27 6.74
CA PHE A 49 3.94 3.79 7.27
C PHE A 49 4.12 5.14 7.98
N ALA A 50 5.14 5.26 8.83
CA ALA A 50 5.48 6.50 9.54
C ALA A 50 5.92 7.62 8.58
N LEU A 51 6.61 7.28 7.49
CA LEU A 51 6.93 8.26 6.45
C LEU A 51 5.67 8.75 5.74
N ALA A 52 4.73 7.84 5.43
CA ALA A 52 3.48 8.19 4.78
C ALA A 52 2.61 9.14 5.62
N THR A 53 2.58 8.97 6.93
CA THR A 53 1.85 9.87 7.84
C THR A 53 2.49 11.25 7.94
N VAL A 54 3.83 11.34 7.93
CA VAL A 54 4.55 12.63 7.87
C VAL A 54 4.21 13.37 6.58
N VAL A 55 4.18 12.67 5.44
CA VAL A 55 3.72 13.26 4.16
C VAL A 55 2.28 13.74 4.29
N GLY A 56 1.39 12.94 4.88
CA GLY A 56 0.01 13.36 5.14
C GLY A 56 -0.11 14.61 6.02
N GLY A 57 0.77 14.78 7.01
CA GLY A 57 0.86 15.99 7.82
C GLY A 57 1.24 17.23 6.99
N ILE A 58 2.21 17.08 6.08
CA ILE A 58 2.61 18.14 5.13
C ILE A 58 1.45 18.49 4.20
N ASP A 59 0.79 17.49 3.61
CA ASP A 59 -0.36 17.68 2.72
C ASP A 59 -1.49 18.43 3.40
N CYS A 60 -1.72 18.20 4.71
CA CYS A 60 -2.71 18.95 5.47
C CYS A 60 -2.35 20.43 5.60
N THR A 61 -1.07 20.76 5.76
CA THR A 61 -0.62 22.16 5.84
C THR A 61 -0.71 22.86 4.49
N GLU A 62 -0.37 22.17 3.40
CA GLU A 62 -0.54 22.68 2.03
C GLU A 62 -2.02 22.86 1.68
N SER A 63 -2.86 21.90 2.06
CA SER A 63 -4.33 21.98 1.91
C SER A 63 -4.91 23.19 2.63
N ALA A 64 -4.42 23.52 3.83
CA ALA A 64 -4.82 24.72 4.55
C ALA A 64 -4.32 26.01 3.88
N ALA A 65 -3.08 26.02 3.39
CA ALA A 65 -2.50 27.15 2.68
C ALA A 65 -3.28 27.47 1.39
N ALA A 66 -3.80 26.45 0.69
CA ALA A 66 -4.63 26.60 -0.50
C ALA A 66 -5.92 27.43 -0.27
N VAL A 67 -6.37 27.57 0.98
CA VAL A 67 -7.51 28.43 1.38
C VAL A 67 -7.10 29.60 2.27
N GLY A 68 -5.83 29.99 2.21
CA GLY A 68 -5.27 31.17 2.85
C GLY A 68 -4.93 31.04 4.33
N ASP A 69 -4.88 29.82 4.89
CA ASP A 69 -4.42 29.59 6.26
C ASP A 69 -3.03 28.95 6.26
N GLU A 70 -2.00 29.77 6.47
CA GLU A 70 -0.61 29.30 6.55
C GLU A 70 -0.27 28.83 7.96
N PHE A 71 0.16 27.56 8.06
CA PHE A 71 0.68 26.98 9.29
C PHE A 71 2.15 26.63 9.11
N ASP A 72 2.93 26.75 10.19
CA ASP A 72 4.32 26.28 10.20
C ASP A 72 4.34 24.74 10.16
N THR A 73 4.64 24.18 9.00
CA THR A 73 4.66 22.73 8.76
C THR A 73 5.55 21.99 9.73
N ASN A 74 6.71 22.55 10.09
CA ASN A 74 7.62 21.91 11.04
C ASN A 74 6.99 21.80 12.43
N ARG A 75 6.24 22.82 12.85
CA ARG A 75 5.52 22.78 14.13
C ARG A 75 4.36 21.80 14.09
N VAL A 76 3.61 21.75 12.99
CA VAL A 76 2.49 20.81 12.85
C VAL A 76 2.99 19.37 12.92
N VAL A 77 4.03 19.03 12.16
CA VAL A 77 4.65 17.69 12.18
C VAL A 77 5.28 17.38 13.54
N ALA A 78 5.90 18.37 14.22
CA ALA A 78 6.45 18.16 15.56
C ALA A 78 5.36 17.86 16.60
N VAL A 79 4.23 18.56 16.53
CA VAL A 79 3.06 18.30 17.40
C VAL A 79 2.46 16.93 17.11
N GLU A 80 2.37 16.53 15.85
CA GLU A 80 1.95 15.18 15.44
C GLU A 80 2.87 14.10 16.03
N ALA A 81 4.19 14.26 15.91
CA ALA A 81 5.16 13.32 16.44
C ALA A 81 5.04 13.21 17.97
N PHE A 82 4.90 14.34 18.67
CA PHE A 82 4.71 14.36 20.11
C PHE A 82 3.41 13.69 20.55
N ALA A 83 2.30 13.98 19.88
CA ALA A 83 1.01 13.34 20.14
C ALA A 83 1.06 11.82 19.89
N THR A 84 1.78 11.40 18.86
CA THR A 84 2.03 9.98 18.54
C THR A 84 2.80 9.27 19.64
N LEU A 85 3.86 9.89 20.18
CA LEU A 85 4.61 9.33 21.30
C LEU A 85 3.75 9.17 22.55
N ILE A 86 2.93 10.18 22.87
CA ILE A 86 1.98 10.09 23.99
C ILE A 86 0.98 8.95 23.73
N ALA A 87 0.40 8.89 22.54
CA ALA A 87 -0.54 7.84 22.18
C ALA A 87 0.08 6.45 22.33
N ALA A 88 1.30 6.25 21.84
CA ALA A 88 2.04 4.99 21.98
C ALA A 88 2.26 4.60 23.45
N LEU A 89 2.64 5.55 24.31
CA LEU A 89 2.78 5.34 25.76
C LEU A 89 1.45 5.03 26.46
N CYS A 90 0.32 5.37 25.83
CA CYS A 90 -1.03 5.05 26.27
C CYS A 90 -1.64 3.81 25.56
N GLY A 91 -0.84 3.05 24.80
CA GLY A 91 -1.28 1.82 24.13
C GLY A 91 -1.87 2.04 22.73
N GLY A 92 -1.69 3.23 22.17
CA GLY A 92 -2.03 3.55 20.78
C GLY A 92 -1.12 2.79 19.81
N VAL A 93 -1.73 2.20 18.79
CA VAL A 93 -1.05 1.33 17.81
C VAL A 93 -0.88 1.98 16.42
N ILE A 94 -1.41 3.20 16.25
CA ILE A 94 -1.39 3.94 14.98
C ILE A 94 -0.80 5.32 15.23
N GLN A 95 0.10 5.76 14.34
CA GLN A 95 0.64 7.11 14.34
C GLN A 95 -0.48 8.13 14.12
N THR A 96 -0.48 9.21 14.90
CA THR A 96 -1.44 10.30 14.72
C THR A 96 -1.09 11.12 13.48
N THR A 97 -2.06 11.79 12.88
CA THR A 97 -1.84 12.75 11.78
C THR A 97 -2.99 13.77 11.78
N PRO A 98 -2.77 15.03 11.36
CA PRO A 98 -3.85 15.99 11.18
C PRO A 98 -4.96 15.46 10.25
N TYR A 99 -6.21 15.85 10.53
CA TYR A 99 -7.32 15.48 9.65
C TYR A 99 -7.29 16.30 8.37
N ILE A 100 -7.22 15.61 7.23
CA ILE A 100 -7.39 16.22 5.92
C ILE A 100 -8.81 16.79 5.74
N GLY A 101 -8.94 17.83 4.93
CA GLY A 101 -10.22 18.47 4.63
C GLY A 101 -10.41 19.85 5.28
N HIS A 102 -9.34 20.50 5.75
CA HIS A 102 -9.36 21.87 6.25
C HIS A 102 -10.13 22.84 5.33
N PRO A 103 -9.95 22.84 3.99
CA PRO A 103 -10.76 23.66 3.07
C PRO A 103 -12.27 23.44 3.22
N ALA A 104 -12.71 22.18 3.27
CA ALA A 104 -14.12 21.83 3.35
C ALA A 104 -14.72 22.24 4.70
N TYR A 105 -14.02 21.95 5.81
CA TYR A 105 -14.48 22.37 7.14
C TYR A 105 -14.54 23.88 7.29
N LYS A 106 -13.56 24.61 6.76
CA LYS A 106 -13.56 26.08 6.73
C LYS A 106 -14.74 26.62 5.92
N ALA A 107 -15.03 26.04 4.76
CA ALA A 107 -16.18 26.42 3.94
C ALA A 107 -17.52 26.19 4.65
N MET A 108 -17.61 25.17 5.51
CA MET A 108 -18.77 24.91 6.38
C MET A 108 -18.84 25.83 7.62
N GLY A 109 -17.89 26.75 7.80
CA GLY A 109 -17.80 27.64 8.97
C GLY A 109 -17.17 27.00 10.20
N GLY A 110 -16.53 25.83 10.06
CA GLY A 110 -15.76 25.17 11.10
C GLY A 110 -14.60 26.04 11.58
N ARG A 111 -14.40 26.09 12.91
CA ARG A 111 -13.32 26.84 13.58
C ARG A 111 -12.70 25.96 14.67
N ALA A 112 -11.75 26.49 15.44
CA ALA A 112 -11.06 25.76 16.50
C ALA A 112 -12.00 25.03 17.50
N ALA A 113 -13.15 25.64 17.84
CA ALA A 113 -14.13 25.01 18.73
C ALA A 113 -14.74 23.74 18.16
N TYR A 114 -14.94 23.66 16.84
CA TYR A 114 -15.41 22.45 16.16
C TYR A 114 -14.37 21.33 16.30
N THR A 115 -13.10 21.63 16.03
CA THR A 115 -12.00 20.66 16.17
C THR A 115 -11.89 20.15 17.61
N LEU A 116 -11.99 21.04 18.60
CA LEU A 116 -11.96 20.66 20.01
C LEU A 116 -13.17 19.79 20.40
N ALA A 117 -14.37 20.16 19.95
CA ALA A 117 -15.58 19.37 20.19
C ALA A 117 -15.46 17.96 19.60
N THR A 118 -14.92 17.82 18.39
CA THR A 118 -14.63 16.53 17.76
C THR A 118 -13.62 15.72 18.58
N ALA A 119 -12.52 16.35 19.01
CA ALA A 119 -11.51 15.68 19.83
C ALA A 119 -12.09 15.18 21.17
N LEU A 120 -12.91 15.99 21.84
CA LEU A 120 -13.59 15.62 23.08
C LEU A 120 -14.62 14.51 22.86
N PHE A 121 -15.40 14.59 21.79
CA PHE A 121 -16.41 13.59 21.47
C PHE A 121 -15.77 12.23 21.14
N VAL A 122 -14.77 12.20 20.26
CA VAL A 122 -14.05 10.97 19.87
C VAL A 122 -13.25 10.43 21.06
N GLY A 123 -12.56 11.31 21.80
CA GLY A 123 -11.76 10.92 22.96
C GLY A 123 -12.60 10.31 24.08
N THR A 124 -13.73 10.93 24.44
CA THR A 124 -14.63 10.37 25.45
C THR A 124 -15.34 9.11 24.95
N ALA A 125 -15.71 9.03 23.67
CA ALA A 125 -16.24 7.80 23.06
C ALA A 125 -15.26 6.63 23.16
N GLY A 126 -13.96 6.89 22.96
CA GLY A 126 -12.89 5.90 23.12
C GLY A 126 -12.69 5.47 24.58
N VAL A 127 -12.60 6.43 25.50
CA VAL A 127 -12.36 6.17 26.93
C VAL A 127 -13.53 5.46 27.60
N PHE A 128 -14.77 5.87 27.31
CA PHE A 128 -15.96 5.27 27.90
C PHE A 128 -16.53 4.12 27.10
N GLY A 129 -16.08 3.92 25.85
CA GLY A 129 -16.47 2.80 25.01
C GLY A 129 -17.85 2.90 24.37
N TYR A 130 -18.48 4.07 24.37
CA TYR A 130 -19.84 4.23 23.82
C TYR A 130 -19.88 4.22 22.27
N PHE A 131 -18.74 4.08 21.58
CA PHE A 131 -18.69 3.80 20.15
C PHE A 131 -19.53 2.57 19.76
N GLY A 132 -19.62 1.56 20.62
CA GLY A 132 -20.46 0.39 20.40
C GLY A 132 -21.93 0.73 20.14
N TYR A 133 -22.47 1.72 20.87
CA TYR A 133 -23.83 2.22 20.65
C TYR A 133 -23.95 3.06 19.37
N LEU A 134 -22.93 3.87 19.05
CA LEU A 134 -22.91 4.65 17.80
C LEU A 134 -22.91 3.73 16.58
N TYR A 135 -22.23 2.58 16.64
CA TYR A 135 -22.21 1.60 15.55
C TYR A 135 -23.55 0.88 15.32
N LEU A 136 -24.43 0.82 16.34
CA LEU A 136 -25.80 0.35 16.13
C LEU A 136 -26.67 1.38 15.42
N LEU A 137 -26.38 2.68 15.63
CA LEU A 137 -27.12 3.78 15.02
C LEU A 137 -26.69 4.05 13.58
N ILE A 138 -25.40 3.87 13.28
CA ILE A 138 -24.83 4.16 11.96
C ILE A 138 -24.72 2.87 11.16
N PRO A 139 -25.54 2.67 10.10
CA PRO A 139 -25.38 1.53 9.22
C PRO A 139 -23.99 1.51 8.61
N LYS A 140 -23.29 0.37 8.67
CA LYS A 140 -21.95 0.21 8.06
C LYS A 140 -21.94 0.62 6.57
N ALA A 141 -23.04 0.37 5.87
CA ALA A 141 -23.23 0.76 4.48
C ALA A 141 -23.12 2.28 4.24
N THR A 142 -23.51 3.11 5.22
CA THR A 142 -23.49 4.57 5.12
C THR A 142 -22.07 5.15 5.21
N VAL A 143 -21.10 4.40 5.76
CA VAL A 143 -19.72 4.86 5.86
C VAL A 143 -19.02 4.88 4.50
N PHE A 144 -19.36 3.96 3.59
CA PHE A 144 -18.67 3.86 2.29
C PHE A 144 -18.88 5.09 1.39
N PRO A 145 -20.12 5.60 1.17
CA PRO A 145 -20.30 6.83 0.39
C PRO A 145 -19.55 8.03 0.97
N ILE A 146 -19.43 8.13 2.29
CA ILE A 146 -18.68 9.21 2.95
C ILE A 146 -17.20 9.15 2.57
N LEU A 147 -16.58 7.96 2.62
CA LEU A 147 -15.18 7.78 2.23
C LEU A 147 -14.95 8.07 0.74
N ILE A 148 -15.88 7.67 -0.13
CA ILE A 148 -15.82 7.98 -1.58
C ILE A 148 -15.89 9.49 -1.80
N PHE A 149 -16.84 10.17 -1.14
CA PHE A 149 -16.97 11.62 -1.24
C PHE A 149 -15.70 12.34 -0.79
N ILE A 150 -15.13 11.95 0.36
CA ILE A 150 -13.87 12.52 0.86
C ILE A 150 -12.73 12.31 -0.15
N GLY A 151 -12.59 11.11 -0.71
CA GLY A 151 -11.57 10.82 -1.72
C GLY A 151 -11.71 11.66 -3.00
N LEU A 152 -12.94 11.84 -3.48
CA LEU A 152 -13.24 12.69 -4.65
C LEU A 152 -12.92 14.16 -4.37
N GLU A 153 -13.30 14.66 -3.19
CA GLU A 153 -13.06 16.05 -2.79
C GLU A 153 -11.55 16.33 -2.67
N ILE A 154 -10.77 15.44 -2.02
CA ILE A 154 -9.31 15.57 -1.93
C ILE A 154 -8.70 15.56 -3.33
N THR A 155 -9.14 14.65 -4.20
CA THR A 155 -8.63 14.57 -5.58
C THR A 155 -8.92 15.86 -6.35
N ALA A 156 -10.15 16.38 -6.27
CA ALA A 156 -10.52 17.63 -6.92
C ALA A 156 -9.71 18.82 -6.39
N GLN A 157 -9.50 18.89 -5.07
CA GLN A 157 -8.67 19.93 -4.44
C GLN A 157 -7.23 19.89 -4.94
N SER A 158 -6.63 18.70 -5.11
CA SER A 158 -5.28 18.58 -5.67
C SER A 158 -5.17 19.20 -7.06
N PHE A 159 -6.19 19.05 -7.92
CA PHE A 159 -6.21 19.73 -9.22
C PHE A 159 -6.42 21.24 -9.09
N HIS A 160 -7.33 21.69 -8.22
CA HIS A 160 -7.59 23.12 -8.05
C HIS A 160 -6.41 23.89 -7.43
N ALA A 161 -5.65 23.26 -6.54
CA ALA A 161 -4.49 23.86 -5.90
C ALA A 161 -3.23 23.83 -6.81
N THR A 162 -3.24 23.04 -7.87
CA THR A 162 -2.09 22.84 -8.76
C THR A 162 -2.22 23.67 -10.03
N ALA A 163 -1.11 24.22 -10.52
CA ALA A 163 -1.08 24.92 -11.80
C ALA A 163 -1.49 23.97 -12.95
N LYS A 164 -2.24 24.47 -13.94
CA LYS A 164 -2.78 23.64 -15.04
C LYS A 164 -1.71 22.86 -15.79
N ARG A 165 -0.52 23.45 -15.96
CA ARG A 165 0.62 22.80 -16.62
C ARG A 165 1.07 21.51 -15.94
N HIS A 166 0.81 21.34 -14.64
CA HIS A 166 1.20 20.16 -13.86
C HIS A 166 0.08 19.13 -13.70
N TYR A 167 -1.08 19.28 -14.35
CA TYR A 167 -2.18 18.31 -14.24
C TYR A 167 -1.78 16.89 -14.64
N ALA A 168 -0.88 16.74 -15.61
CA ALA A 168 -0.33 15.44 -16.00
C ALA A 168 0.45 14.78 -14.84
N ALA A 169 1.16 15.56 -14.02
CA ALA A 169 1.85 15.06 -12.83
C ALA A 169 0.87 14.58 -11.76
N VAL A 170 -0.22 15.32 -11.53
CA VAL A 170 -1.30 14.92 -10.61
C VAL A 170 -1.95 13.61 -11.09
N ALA A 171 -2.28 13.49 -12.38
CA ALA A 171 -2.85 12.27 -12.94
C ALA A 171 -1.88 11.07 -12.85
N LEU A 172 -0.60 11.29 -13.12
CA LEU A 172 0.44 10.25 -12.98
C LEU A 172 0.56 9.77 -11.53
N ALA A 173 0.40 10.66 -10.56
CA ALA A 173 0.42 10.31 -9.13
C ALA A 173 -0.67 9.29 -8.75
N CYS A 174 -1.78 9.21 -9.49
CA CYS A 174 -2.84 8.22 -9.20
C CYS A 174 -2.49 6.80 -9.67
N VAL A 175 -1.56 6.65 -10.63
CA VAL A 175 -1.30 5.36 -11.29
C VAL A 175 -0.80 4.27 -10.32
N PRO A 176 0.20 4.51 -9.45
CA PRO A 176 0.65 3.51 -8.49
C PRO A 176 -0.45 3.10 -7.49
N ALA A 177 -1.28 4.04 -7.04
CA ALA A 177 -2.36 3.76 -6.10
C ALA A 177 -3.47 2.90 -6.74
N LEU A 178 -3.79 3.13 -8.02
CA LEU A 178 -4.72 2.30 -8.78
C LEU A 178 -4.16 0.89 -9.01
N ALA A 179 -2.86 0.76 -9.24
CA ALA A 179 -2.20 -0.55 -9.32
C ALA A 179 -2.29 -1.28 -7.97
N ALA A 180 -2.07 -0.59 -6.85
CA ALA A 180 -2.23 -1.15 -5.52
C ALA A 180 -3.67 -1.60 -5.25
N LEU A 181 -4.68 -0.82 -5.66
CA LEU A 181 -6.08 -1.22 -5.57
C LEU A 181 -6.35 -2.51 -6.35
N ALA A 182 -5.86 -2.61 -7.60
CA ALA A 182 -6.01 -3.81 -8.40
C ALA A 182 -5.35 -5.03 -7.74
N MET A 183 -4.14 -4.85 -7.21
CA MET A 183 -3.40 -5.92 -6.51
C MET A 183 -4.12 -6.42 -5.26
N ILE A 184 -4.80 -5.54 -4.49
CA ILE A 184 -5.61 -5.98 -3.34
C ILE A 184 -6.65 -7.01 -3.76
N PHE A 185 -7.37 -6.79 -4.86
CA PHE A 185 -8.36 -7.76 -5.34
C PHE A 185 -7.72 -9.03 -5.89
N LEU A 186 -6.63 -8.89 -6.64
CA LEU A 186 -5.92 -10.03 -7.21
C LEU A 186 -5.33 -10.94 -6.11
N ASP A 187 -4.69 -10.36 -5.10
CA ASP A 187 -4.13 -11.09 -3.97
C ASP A 187 -5.25 -11.80 -3.17
N ASN A 188 -6.42 -11.16 -3.01
CA ASN A 188 -7.59 -11.80 -2.37
C ASN A 188 -8.10 -13.01 -3.17
N VAL A 189 -8.23 -12.87 -4.51
CA VAL A 189 -8.67 -13.98 -5.38
C VAL A 189 -7.65 -15.11 -5.37
N GLN A 190 -6.36 -14.78 -5.45
CA GLN A 190 -5.28 -15.76 -5.40
C GLN A 190 -5.28 -16.50 -4.06
N GLY A 191 -5.44 -15.79 -2.94
CA GLY A 191 -5.52 -16.40 -1.62
C GLY A 191 -6.71 -17.36 -1.46
N GLN A 192 -7.89 -17.00 -1.97
CA GLN A 192 -9.06 -17.88 -1.96
C GLN A 192 -8.85 -19.13 -2.82
N TYR A 193 -8.27 -18.96 -4.01
CA TYR A 193 -7.96 -20.07 -4.90
C TYR A 193 -6.93 -21.02 -4.29
N ALA A 194 -5.83 -20.50 -3.73
CA ALA A 194 -4.84 -21.27 -3.01
C ALA A 194 -5.45 -22.06 -1.84
N GLY A 195 -6.34 -21.44 -1.06
CA GLY A 195 -7.07 -22.12 0.01
C GLY A 195 -7.94 -23.28 -0.48
N GLN A 196 -8.62 -23.13 -1.62
CA GLN A 196 -9.42 -24.22 -2.20
C GLN A 196 -8.55 -25.37 -2.71
N VAL A 197 -7.41 -25.07 -3.33
CA VAL A 197 -6.46 -26.09 -3.79
C VAL A 197 -5.87 -26.86 -2.61
N ALA A 198 -5.50 -26.18 -1.52
CA ALA A 198 -5.01 -26.84 -0.31
C ALA A 198 -6.05 -27.82 0.27
N VAL A 199 -7.32 -27.42 0.34
CA VAL A 199 -8.42 -28.29 0.78
C VAL A 199 -8.63 -29.48 -0.16
N LEU A 200 -8.54 -29.25 -1.48
CA LEU A 200 -8.63 -30.32 -2.48
C LEU A 200 -7.51 -31.34 -2.30
N ASN A 201 -6.27 -30.88 -2.14
CA ASN A 201 -5.11 -31.75 -1.97
C ASN A 201 -5.19 -32.55 -0.66
N GLN A 202 -5.67 -31.94 0.41
CA GLN A 202 -5.94 -32.66 1.66
C GLN A 202 -6.99 -33.78 1.47
N ARG A 203 -8.05 -33.53 0.68
CA ARG A 203 -9.07 -34.55 0.36
C ARG A 203 -8.52 -35.66 -0.54
N ILE A 204 -7.73 -35.32 -1.55
CA ILE A 204 -7.09 -36.30 -2.44
C ILE A 204 -6.18 -37.22 -1.62
N ALA A 205 -5.36 -36.66 -0.72
CA ALA A 205 -4.50 -37.44 0.15
C ALA A 205 -5.29 -38.40 1.06
N ALA A 206 -6.43 -37.94 1.62
CA ALA A 206 -7.29 -38.79 2.43
C ALA A 206 -7.92 -39.94 1.62
N VAL A 207 -8.42 -39.66 0.41
CA VAL A 207 -8.96 -40.70 -0.50
C VAL A 207 -7.89 -41.70 -0.90
N LYS A 208 -6.68 -41.22 -1.21
CA LYS A 208 -5.55 -42.07 -1.56
C LYS A 208 -5.16 -43.01 -0.42
N ALA A 209 -5.10 -42.52 0.81
CA ALA A 209 -4.81 -43.37 1.97
C ALA A 209 -5.85 -44.49 2.16
N GLU A 210 -7.13 -44.18 1.92
CA GLU A 210 -8.21 -45.19 1.95
C GLU A 210 -8.05 -46.22 0.82
N VAL A 211 -7.82 -45.76 -0.41
CA VAL A 211 -7.62 -46.66 -1.58
C VAL A 211 -6.39 -47.55 -1.40
N ASP A 212 -5.27 -47.02 -0.91
CA ASP A 212 -4.04 -47.79 -0.66
C ASP A 212 -4.28 -48.86 0.42
N SER A 213 -5.10 -48.56 1.44
CA SER A 213 -5.48 -49.53 2.48
C SER A 213 -6.35 -50.67 1.93
N GLN A 214 -7.32 -50.36 1.07
CA GLN A 214 -8.20 -51.33 0.42
C GLN A 214 -7.46 -52.17 -0.63
N ALA A 215 -6.54 -51.57 -1.38
CA ALA A 215 -5.69 -52.27 -2.34
C ALA A 215 -4.77 -53.29 -1.65
N THR A 216 -4.24 -52.94 -0.47
CA THR A 216 -3.44 -53.86 0.36
C THR A 216 -4.28 -55.06 0.80
N ALA A 217 -5.51 -54.84 1.26
CA ALA A 217 -6.44 -55.91 1.64
C ALA A 217 -6.88 -56.78 0.44
N ALA A 218 -7.10 -56.20 -0.73
CA ALA A 218 -7.50 -56.92 -1.94
C ALA A 218 -6.36 -57.77 -2.54
N SER A 219 -5.10 -57.34 -2.39
CA SER A 219 -3.92 -58.09 -2.85
C SER A 219 -3.74 -59.43 -2.13
N GLU A 220 -4.30 -59.60 -0.93
CA GLU A 220 -4.26 -60.86 -0.18
C GLU A 220 -5.26 -61.91 -0.68
N VAL A 221 -6.30 -61.49 -1.42
CA VAL A 221 -7.42 -62.36 -1.84
C VAL A 221 -7.30 -62.81 -3.31
N GLY A 222 -6.33 -62.28 -4.06
CA GLY A 222 -6.02 -62.73 -5.41
C GLY A 222 -6.98 -62.21 -6.47
N GLY A 223 -6.69 -61.00 -6.95
CA GLY A 223 -7.20 -60.47 -8.21
C GLY A 223 -8.22 -59.34 -8.04
N ASP A 224 -7.82 -58.11 -8.36
CA ASP A 224 -8.79 -57.13 -8.85
C ASP A 224 -8.11 -56.05 -9.72
N SER A 225 -8.46 -56.02 -11.01
CA SER A 225 -8.06 -54.94 -11.94
C SER A 225 -8.66 -53.59 -11.56
N SER A 226 -9.73 -53.58 -10.77
CA SER A 226 -10.43 -52.37 -10.34
C SER A 226 -9.64 -51.60 -9.27
N ALA A 227 -8.97 -52.32 -8.36
CA ALA A 227 -8.15 -51.73 -7.31
C ALA A 227 -6.90 -51.04 -7.88
N SER A 228 -6.26 -51.65 -8.89
CA SER A 228 -5.12 -51.05 -9.58
C SER A 228 -5.52 -49.83 -10.42
N GLU A 229 -6.71 -49.83 -11.00
CA GLU A 229 -7.24 -48.67 -11.73
C GLU A 229 -7.59 -47.50 -10.79
N LEU A 230 -8.19 -47.76 -9.63
CA LEU A 230 -8.43 -46.75 -8.59
C LEU A 230 -7.13 -46.16 -8.03
N ALA A 231 -6.11 -46.98 -7.81
CA ALA A 231 -4.78 -46.53 -7.40
C ALA A 231 -4.12 -45.63 -8.47
N ARG A 232 -4.29 -45.97 -9.76
CA ARG A 232 -3.82 -45.14 -10.88
C ARG A 232 -4.54 -43.78 -10.92
N LEU A 233 -5.87 -43.78 -10.88
CA LEU A 233 -6.69 -42.56 -10.94
C LEU A 233 -6.44 -41.62 -9.75
N THR A 234 -6.26 -42.18 -8.55
CA THR A 234 -5.90 -41.37 -7.37
C THR A 234 -4.50 -40.77 -7.47
N GLY A 235 -3.53 -41.49 -8.04
CA GLY A 235 -2.20 -40.95 -8.35
C GLY A 235 -2.24 -39.83 -9.40
N GLU A 236 -3.05 -39.96 -10.44
CA GLU A 236 -3.26 -38.89 -11.45
C GLU A 236 -3.89 -37.64 -10.83
N LEU A 237 -4.88 -37.82 -9.94
CA LEU A 237 -5.49 -36.72 -9.19
C LEU A 237 -4.50 -36.03 -8.26
N GLU A 238 -3.66 -36.79 -7.56
CA GLU A 238 -2.59 -36.24 -6.71
C GLU A 238 -1.61 -35.39 -7.53
N GLN A 239 -1.19 -35.89 -8.69
CA GLN A 239 -0.31 -35.14 -9.59
C GLN A 239 -0.98 -33.85 -10.11
N GLN A 240 -2.27 -33.90 -10.47
CA GLN A 240 -3.03 -32.69 -10.84
C GLN A 240 -3.17 -31.72 -9.66
N GLY A 241 -3.41 -32.22 -8.46
CA GLY A 241 -3.50 -31.42 -7.24
C GLY A 241 -2.19 -30.69 -6.92
N GLN A 242 -1.06 -31.37 -7.04
CA GLN A 242 0.28 -30.78 -6.88
C GLN A 242 0.56 -29.72 -7.95
N LEU A 243 0.16 -29.95 -9.20
CA LEU A 243 0.27 -28.96 -10.27
C LEU A 243 -0.57 -27.71 -9.98
N LEU A 244 -1.83 -27.87 -9.59
CA LEU A 244 -2.69 -26.74 -9.18
C LEU A 244 -2.09 -25.97 -8.01
N GLU A 245 -1.48 -26.66 -7.04
CA GLU A 245 -0.84 -26.02 -5.89
C GLU A 245 0.40 -25.23 -6.30
N SER A 246 1.21 -25.74 -7.22
CA SER A 246 2.34 -24.98 -7.80
C SER A 246 1.89 -23.69 -8.50
N MET A 247 0.69 -23.69 -9.09
CA MET A 247 0.14 -22.53 -9.80
C MET A 247 -0.51 -21.53 -8.84
N ALA A 248 -1.24 -22.03 -7.84
CA ALA A 248 -1.97 -21.21 -6.88
C ALA A 248 -1.04 -20.63 -5.79
N GLY A 249 -0.02 -21.39 -5.41
CA GLY A 249 0.81 -21.16 -4.24
C GLY A 249 0.21 -21.80 -2.99
N ASN A 250 1.06 -22.03 -1.99
CA ASN A 250 0.64 -22.55 -0.70
C ASN A 250 1.33 -21.74 0.43
N PRO A 251 0.56 -20.92 1.16
CA PRO A 251 1.10 -20.13 2.28
C PRO A 251 1.70 -20.99 3.40
N ALA A 252 1.19 -22.22 3.60
CA ALA A 252 1.65 -23.11 4.66
C ALA A 252 3.04 -23.70 4.38
N THR A 253 3.41 -23.84 3.10
CA THR A 253 4.74 -24.30 2.68
C THR A 253 5.61 -23.16 2.16
N GLY A 254 5.09 -21.93 2.14
CA GLY A 254 5.80 -20.74 1.66
C GLY A 254 5.97 -20.70 0.14
N THR A 255 5.28 -21.55 -0.62
CA THR A 255 5.36 -21.55 -2.07
C THR A 255 4.59 -20.35 -2.63
N VAL A 256 5.31 -19.48 -3.33
CA VAL A 256 4.70 -18.39 -4.09
C VAL A 256 4.13 -19.01 -5.37
N GLY A 257 2.80 -19.00 -5.49
CA GLY A 257 2.13 -19.54 -6.66
C GLY A 257 2.54 -18.80 -7.92
N GLU A 258 2.75 -19.54 -9.00
CA GLU A 258 3.04 -18.97 -10.32
C GLU A 258 1.81 -19.08 -11.22
N PRO A 259 0.92 -18.07 -11.21
CA PRO A 259 -0.27 -18.15 -12.03
C PRO A 259 0.09 -18.03 -13.53
N LEU A 260 -0.27 -19.06 -14.28
CA LEU A 260 -0.82 -18.98 -15.64
C LEU A 260 0.03 -18.27 -16.72
N GLY A 261 1.35 -18.49 -16.76
CA GLY A 261 2.18 -18.09 -17.91
C GLY A 261 2.23 -16.56 -18.13
N PRO A 262 1.70 -15.99 -19.22
CA PRO A 262 1.72 -14.54 -19.47
C PRO A 262 1.07 -13.70 -18.36
N LEU A 263 -0.05 -14.17 -17.79
CA LEU A 263 -0.79 -13.42 -16.77
C LEU A 263 0.04 -13.20 -15.50
N GLY A 264 0.85 -14.18 -15.10
CA GLY A 264 1.76 -14.05 -13.96
C GLY A 264 2.78 -12.92 -14.14
N LYS A 265 3.25 -12.66 -15.36
CA LYS A 265 4.17 -11.55 -15.65
C LYS A 265 3.47 -10.19 -15.55
N ASP A 266 2.23 -10.11 -16.02
CA ASP A 266 1.43 -8.88 -15.94
C ASP A 266 1.08 -8.56 -14.47
N MET A 267 0.69 -9.57 -13.69
CA MET A 267 0.46 -9.44 -12.25
C MET A 267 1.72 -9.00 -11.51
N GLN A 268 2.89 -9.53 -11.89
CA GLN A 268 4.16 -9.13 -11.31
C GLN A 268 4.51 -7.68 -11.65
N THR A 269 4.26 -7.24 -12.89
CA THR A 269 4.46 -5.85 -13.29
C THR A 269 3.53 -4.91 -12.52
N LEU A 270 2.27 -5.29 -12.32
CA LEU A 270 1.33 -4.54 -11.48
C LEU A 270 1.78 -4.51 -10.02
N ARG A 271 2.32 -5.61 -9.48
CA ARG A 271 2.90 -5.66 -8.14
C ARG A 271 4.07 -4.71 -8.00
N MET A 272 4.98 -4.68 -9.00
CA MET A 272 6.07 -3.72 -9.03
C MET A 272 5.54 -2.29 -9.03
N LEU A 273 4.55 -1.98 -9.85
CA LEU A 273 3.95 -0.65 -9.93
C LEU A 273 3.24 -0.24 -8.61
N ALA A 274 2.58 -1.17 -7.94
CA ALA A 274 1.90 -0.98 -6.66
C ALA A 274 2.86 -0.82 -5.48
N GLY A 275 4.06 -1.40 -5.56
CA GLY A 275 5.05 -1.40 -4.49
C GLY A 275 5.45 0.02 -4.08
N GLY A 276 5.17 0.38 -2.83
CA GLY A 276 5.47 1.71 -2.29
C GLY A 276 4.64 2.83 -2.90
N PHE A 277 3.41 2.55 -3.35
CA PHE A 277 2.59 3.46 -4.15
C PHE A 277 2.61 4.93 -3.69
N ILE A 278 2.56 5.23 -2.39
CA ILE A 278 2.62 6.60 -1.86
C ILE A 278 3.92 7.31 -2.26
N VAL A 279 5.06 6.68 -1.97
CA VAL A 279 6.39 7.21 -2.26
C VAL A 279 6.64 7.25 -3.77
N THR A 280 6.20 6.20 -4.49
CA THR A 280 6.29 6.14 -5.96
C THR A 280 5.52 7.29 -6.60
N SER A 281 4.27 7.52 -6.19
CA SER A 281 3.41 8.60 -6.67
C SER A 281 4.05 9.97 -6.44
N LEU A 282 4.57 10.22 -5.24
CA LEU A 282 5.20 11.49 -4.90
C LEU A 282 6.45 11.74 -5.75
N LEU A 283 7.34 10.75 -5.87
CA LEU A 283 8.58 10.87 -6.65
C LEU A 283 8.30 11.06 -8.14
N TRP A 284 7.35 10.31 -8.71
CA TRP A 284 7.00 10.40 -10.13
C TRP A 284 6.33 11.74 -10.46
N ALA A 285 5.38 12.19 -9.64
CA ALA A 285 4.73 13.47 -9.82
C ALA A 285 5.74 14.62 -9.70
N SER A 286 6.63 14.57 -8.70
CA SER A 286 7.66 15.59 -8.48
C SER A 286 8.67 15.63 -9.64
N ALA A 287 9.11 14.46 -10.12
CA ALA A 287 10.01 14.37 -11.26
C ALA A 287 9.34 14.92 -12.54
N LEU A 288 8.09 14.55 -12.80
CA LEU A 288 7.35 15.04 -13.97
C LEU A 288 7.09 16.55 -13.89
N ALA A 289 6.71 17.08 -12.73
CA ALA A 289 6.57 18.52 -12.52
C ALA A 289 7.88 19.27 -12.79
N ALA A 290 9.01 18.75 -12.29
CA ALA A 290 10.34 19.32 -12.56
C ALA A 290 10.74 19.24 -14.04
N ILE A 291 10.33 18.19 -14.77
CA ILE A 291 10.54 18.07 -16.22
C ILE A 291 9.71 19.12 -16.96
N ILE A 292 8.43 19.26 -16.62
CA ILE A 292 7.51 20.26 -17.20
C ILE A 292 8.08 21.67 -17.01
N ASP A 293 8.63 21.96 -15.83
CA ASP A 293 9.26 23.25 -15.53
C ASP A 293 10.68 23.39 -16.12
N ARG A 294 11.15 22.44 -16.94
CA ARG A 294 12.49 22.38 -17.55
C ARG A 294 13.64 22.36 -16.54
N ARG A 295 13.38 22.01 -15.28
CA ARG A 295 14.36 21.87 -14.19
C ARG A 295 14.96 20.47 -14.18
N LEU A 296 15.60 20.08 -15.28
CA LEU A 296 16.03 18.68 -15.50
C LEU A 296 17.01 18.14 -14.45
N LYS A 297 17.85 19.00 -13.86
CA LYS A 297 18.75 18.58 -12.76
C LYS A 297 17.97 18.16 -11.50
N LEU A 298 16.90 18.89 -11.19
CA LEU A 298 16.02 18.58 -10.06
C LEU A 298 15.24 17.29 -10.34
N ALA A 299 14.71 17.13 -11.56
CA ALA A 299 14.08 15.88 -11.99
C ALA A 299 15.02 14.68 -11.88
N GLY A 300 16.29 14.84 -12.30
CA GLY A 300 17.32 13.84 -12.11
C GLY A 300 17.56 13.48 -10.64
N GLY A 301 17.47 14.46 -9.73
CA GLY A 301 17.53 14.24 -8.28
C GLY A 301 16.39 13.36 -7.75
N TYR A 302 15.15 13.59 -8.21
CA TYR A 302 14.01 12.73 -7.83
C TYR A 302 14.17 11.31 -8.36
N PHE A 303 14.64 11.12 -9.59
CA PHE A 303 14.91 9.77 -10.12
C PHE A 303 16.10 9.09 -9.43
N LEU A 304 17.12 9.85 -9.00
CA LEU A 304 18.20 9.29 -8.18
C LEU A 304 17.67 8.81 -6.83
N LEU A 305 16.80 9.59 -6.20
CA LEU A 305 16.14 9.18 -4.96
C LEU A 305 15.26 7.94 -5.19
N ALA A 306 14.52 7.88 -6.30
CA ALA A 306 13.75 6.70 -6.68
C ALA A 306 14.66 5.47 -6.85
N ALA A 307 15.85 5.62 -7.46
CA ALA A 307 16.82 4.53 -7.59
C ALA A 307 17.26 4.00 -6.22
N VAL A 308 17.55 4.90 -5.27
CA VAL A 308 17.91 4.50 -3.90
C VAL A 308 16.73 3.81 -3.21
N CYS A 309 15.54 4.37 -3.28
CA CYS A 309 14.34 3.78 -2.68
C CYS A 309 14.03 2.39 -3.26
N SER A 310 14.22 2.20 -4.57
CA SER A 310 13.97 0.91 -5.22
C SER A 310 14.98 -0.16 -4.83
N LEU A 311 16.23 0.20 -4.53
CA LEU A 311 17.24 -0.77 -4.04
C LEU A 311 16.80 -1.47 -2.76
N PHE A 312 16.12 -0.75 -1.88
CA PHE A 312 15.66 -1.25 -0.58
C PHE A 312 14.19 -1.69 -0.59
N GLY A 313 13.53 -1.69 -1.74
CA GLY A 313 12.12 -2.06 -1.86
C GLY A 313 11.16 -1.08 -1.18
N ILE A 314 11.60 0.14 -0.87
CA ILE A 314 10.72 1.23 -0.41
C ILE A 314 9.69 1.54 -1.50
N ILE A 315 10.14 1.49 -2.76
CA ILE A 315 9.30 1.49 -3.96
C ILE A 315 9.63 0.25 -4.79
N HIS A 316 8.67 -0.25 -5.57
CA HIS A 316 8.87 -1.40 -6.45
C HIS A 316 9.48 -2.63 -5.75
N SER A 317 8.92 -3.04 -4.62
CA SER A 317 9.26 -4.33 -4.01
C SER A 317 8.70 -5.48 -4.85
N PRO A 318 9.51 -6.49 -5.22
CA PRO A 318 9.08 -7.59 -6.09
C PRO A 318 8.28 -8.67 -5.36
N LEU A 319 8.17 -8.58 -4.04
CA LEU A 319 7.60 -9.62 -3.20
C LEU A 319 6.14 -9.31 -2.85
N PRO A 320 5.30 -10.33 -2.65
CA PRO A 320 3.95 -10.16 -2.10
C PRO A 320 3.98 -9.36 -0.79
N GLY A 321 3.01 -8.47 -0.59
CA GLY A 321 2.97 -7.58 0.58
C GLY A 321 3.96 -6.41 0.56
N SER A 322 4.76 -6.26 -0.50
CA SER A 322 5.73 -5.16 -0.69
C SER A 322 6.65 -4.86 0.52
N PRO A 323 7.30 -5.86 1.14
CA PRO A 323 8.25 -5.63 2.22
C PRO A 323 9.49 -4.86 1.72
N LEU A 324 10.19 -4.20 2.64
CA LEU A 324 11.56 -3.75 2.35
C LEU A 324 12.45 -4.96 2.09
N VAL A 325 13.45 -4.77 1.25
CA VAL A 325 14.38 -5.82 0.84
C VAL A 325 15.82 -5.40 1.11
N ASN A 326 16.66 -6.36 1.44
CA ASN A 326 18.10 -6.15 1.45
C ASN A 326 18.63 -6.39 0.03
N PRO A 327 19.16 -5.36 -0.67
CA PRO A 327 19.67 -5.52 -2.03
C PRO A 327 20.85 -6.48 -2.14
N PHE A 328 21.57 -6.74 -1.03
CA PHE A 328 22.74 -7.63 -1.00
C PHE A 328 22.42 -9.05 -0.52
N ALA A 329 21.19 -9.29 -0.07
CA ALA A 329 20.71 -10.58 0.39
C ALA A 329 19.25 -10.77 -0.06
N LEU A 330 19.06 -10.80 -1.38
CA LEU A 330 17.74 -11.06 -1.95
C LEU A 330 17.27 -12.46 -1.55
N PRO A 331 16.00 -12.63 -1.14
CA PRO A 331 15.46 -13.96 -0.88
C PRO A 331 15.63 -14.84 -2.13
N GLU A 332 16.04 -16.10 -1.95
CA GLU A 332 16.16 -17.07 -3.05
C GLU A 332 14.83 -17.31 -3.77
N ASN A 333 13.72 -16.92 -3.15
CA ASN A 333 12.34 -17.11 -3.59
C ASN A 333 11.82 -15.94 -4.45
N LEU A 334 12.66 -15.35 -5.31
CA LEU A 334 12.16 -14.41 -6.30
C LEU A 334 11.21 -15.16 -7.25
N PRO A 335 9.97 -14.69 -7.43
CA PRO A 335 9.02 -15.36 -8.32
C PRO A 335 9.61 -15.52 -9.74
N ASN A 336 9.49 -16.67 -10.43
CA ASN A 336 10.12 -16.82 -11.77
C ASN A 336 9.52 -15.83 -12.79
N ASN A 337 8.27 -15.44 -12.59
CA ASN A 337 7.58 -14.36 -13.32
C ASN A 337 8.17 -12.96 -13.07
N ALA A 338 9.02 -12.76 -12.05
CA ALA A 338 9.82 -11.55 -11.92
C ALA A 338 10.71 -11.31 -13.14
N ALA A 339 11.08 -12.36 -13.88
CA ALA A 339 11.79 -12.24 -15.17
C ALA A 339 12.99 -11.26 -15.14
N GLY A 340 13.70 -11.18 -14.01
CA GLY A 340 14.83 -10.27 -13.81
C GLY A 340 14.49 -8.87 -13.25
N GLN A 341 13.22 -8.57 -12.94
CA GLN A 341 12.76 -7.36 -12.25
C GLN A 341 13.19 -7.37 -10.77
N THR A 342 14.49 -7.20 -10.56
CA THR A 342 15.10 -7.14 -9.24
C THR A 342 15.16 -5.70 -8.73
N PRO A 343 15.34 -5.47 -7.41
CA PRO A 343 15.61 -4.14 -6.86
C PRO A 343 16.78 -3.43 -7.56
N LEU A 344 17.82 -4.19 -7.92
CA LEU A 344 18.98 -3.70 -8.68
C LEU A 344 18.60 -3.28 -10.11
N TYR A 345 17.77 -4.07 -10.80
CA TYR A 345 17.29 -3.74 -12.14
C TYR A 345 16.50 -2.42 -12.14
N MET A 346 15.56 -2.26 -11.20
CA MET A 346 14.77 -1.03 -11.05
C MET A 346 15.65 0.17 -10.70
N ALA A 347 16.60 -0.01 -9.79
CA ALA A 347 17.55 1.04 -9.41
C ALA A 347 18.42 1.47 -10.59
N ALA A 348 18.91 0.52 -11.39
CA ALA A 348 19.70 0.82 -12.58
C ALA A 348 18.89 1.59 -13.63
N ALA A 349 17.63 1.24 -13.84
CA ALA A 349 16.73 1.96 -14.75
C ALA A 349 16.54 3.42 -14.31
N TYR A 350 16.22 3.64 -13.03
CA TYR A 350 16.09 5.00 -12.50
C TYR A 350 17.38 5.79 -12.52
N LEU A 351 18.51 5.16 -12.17
CA LEU A 351 19.82 5.79 -12.22
C LEU A 351 20.19 6.20 -13.64
N THR A 352 19.85 5.38 -14.64
CA THR A 352 20.08 5.71 -16.06
C THR A 352 19.31 6.98 -16.45
N ILE A 353 18.02 7.06 -16.10
CA ILE A 353 17.21 8.27 -16.34
C ILE A 353 17.79 9.48 -15.60
N ALA A 354 18.17 9.31 -14.33
CA ALA A 354 18.76 10.38 -13.52
C ALA A 354 20.04 10.95 -14.16
N VAL A 355 20.94 10.08 -14.63
CA VAL A 355 22.19 10.48 -15.31
C VAL A 355 21.89 11.19 -16.63
N LEU A 356 20.96 10.68 -17.44
CA LEU A 356 20.58 11.32 -18.71
C LEU A 356 20.00 12.71 -18.50
N LEU A 357 19.10 12.89 -17.53
CA LEU A 357 18.50 14.19 -17.22
C LEU A 357 19.52 15.16 -16.61
N ALA A 358 20.43 14.68 -15.76
CA ALA A 358 21.51 15.49 -15.21
C ALA A 358 22.47 15.97 -16.31
N ALA A 359 22.85 15.08 -17.23
CA ALA A 359 23.71 15.40 -18.37
C ALA A 359 23.04 16.41 -19.32
N TRP A 360 21.76 16.20 -19.65
CA TRP A 360 21.00 17.14 -20.47
C TRP A 360 20.82 18.49 -19.76
N GLY A 361 20.41 18.50 -18.49
CA GLY A 361 20.27 19.72 -17.70
C GLY A 361 21.59 20.48 -17.56
N TRP A 362 22.73 19.79 -17.50
CA TRP A 362 24.05 20.42 -17.51
C TRP A 362 24.39 21.02 -18.87
N TRP A 363 24.16 20.30 -19.96
CA TRP A 363 24.44 20.76 -21.31
C TRP A 363 23.56 21.96 -21.69
N GLY A 364 22.24 21.85 -21.51
CA GLY A 364 21.30 22.90 -21.86
C GLY A 364 21.43 24.16 -21.01
N GLY A 365 21.90 24.02 -19.76
CA GLY A 365 22.27 25.16 -18.92
C GLY A 365 23.53 25.88 -19.40
N ARG A 366 24.48 25.17 -20.03
CA ARG A 366 25.68 25.79 -20.63
C ARG A 366 25.38 26.46 -21.98
N THR A 367 24.47 25.90 -22.76
CA THR A 367 24.12 26.43 -24.08
C THR A 367 23.03 27.51 -24.03
N GLY A 368 22.42 27.75 -22.87
CA GLY A 368 21.30 28.69 -22.71
C GLY A 368 19.98 28.20 -23.29
N GLN A 369 19.92 26.95 -23.78
CA GLN A 369 18.72 26.39 -24.42
C GLN A 369 17.68 25.88 -23.41
N LEU A 370 18.07 25.64 -22.15
CA LEU A 370 17.16 25.23 -21.08
C LEU A 370 16.97 26.38 -20.08
N VAL A 371 15.91 27.16 -20.29
CA VAL A 371 15.45 28.17 -19.34
C VAL A 371 14.34 27.55 -18.48
N PRO A 372 14.47 27.55 -17.14
CA PRO A 372 13.42 27.08 -16.24
C PRO A 372 12.13 27.88 -16.42
N ILE A 373 11.00 27.18 -16.41
CA ILE A 373 9.68 27.80 -16.39
C ILE A 373 9.28 28.01 -14.92
N THR A 374 8.78 29.19 -14.62
CA THR A 374 8.42 29.64 -13.26
C THR A 374 6.96 30.04 -13.15
N SER A 375 6.30 30.37 -14.27
CA SER A 375 4.89 30.79 -14.30
C SER A 375 4.08 30.12 -15.43
N ASP A 376 2.75 30.15 -15.31
CA ASP A 376 1.85 29.67 -16.36
C ASP A 376 1.94 30.52 -17.65
N GLY A 377 2.24 31.81 -17.52
CA GLY A 377 2.44 32.70 -18.67
C GLY A 377 3.69 32.32 -19.49
N GLU A 378 4.79 32.00 -18.81
CA GLU A 378 6.00 31.46 -19.46
C GLU A 378 5.75 30.10 -20.11
N PHE A 379 4.88 29.27 -19.52
CA PHE A 379 4.51 27.99 -20.10
C PHE A 379 3.71 28.15 -21.39
N HIS A 380 2.71 29.05 -21.41
CA HIS A 380 1.89 29.30 -22.60
C HIS A 380 2.68 29.96 -23.74
N SER A 381 3.52 30.95 -23.46
CA SER A 381 4.40 31.58 -24.46
C SER A 381 5.38 30.57 -25.09
N ALA A 382 5.92 29.65 -24.28
CA ALA A 382 6.78 28.58 -24.77
C ALA A 382 6.06 27.57 -25.69
N ASP A 383 4.74 27.41 -25.54
CA ASP A 383 3.91 26.47 -26.31
C ASP A 383 3.38 27.10 -27.60
N THR A 384 3.07 28.41 -27.58
CA THR A 384 2.58 29.15 -28.76
C THR A 384 3.71 29.73 -29.62
N GLY A 385 4.94 29.79 -29.11
CA GLY A 385 6.08 30.41 -29.80
C GLY A 385 6.00 31.94 -29.86
N GLU A 386 5.04 32.55 -29.16
CA GLU A 386 4.97 34.01 -28.99
C GLU A 386 5.92 34.42 -27.86
N GLU A 387 6.95 35.20 -28.18
CA GLU A 387 7.77 35.86 -27.15
C GLU A 387 6.86 36.74 -26.28
N SER A 388 6.92 36.56 -24.96
CA SER A 388 6.18 37.40 -24.02
C SER A 388 6.56 38.88 -24.23
N PRO A 389 5.60 39.82 -24.30
CA PRO A 389 5.87 41.23 -24.57
C PRO A 389 6.71 41.92 -23.51
#